data_AF-A0A2U4ETU7-F1
#
_entry.id   AF-A0A2U4ETU7-F1
#
_cell.length_a   1.000
_cell.length_b   1.000
_cell.length_c   1.000
_cell.angle_alpha   90.00
_cell.angle_beta   90.00
_cell.angle_gamma   90.00
#
_symmetry.space_group_name_H-M   'P 1'
#
loop_
_entity.id
_entity.type
_entity.pdbx_description
1 polymer ?
#
loop_
_entity_poly.entity_id
_entity_poly.type
_entity_poly.pdbx_seq_one_letter_code
_entity_poly.pdbx_strand_id
1 'polypeptide(L)'
;MEYDKSYYVYIILCENNSYYTGITNNLVNRFNKHSKGRGANYTKFRKPLKYLSAWKTDSVNIALSIEHYIKSVDKKLKTIFIENNRLLKSYYIKEMKYKKKDFNSNISIRSVSKKDIEYINNMFNNE
;
A
#
# COMPACT_ATOMS: atom_id res chain seq x y z
N MET A 1 11.56 -23.23 -10.02
CA MET A 1 11.87 -21.79 -10.14
C MET A 1 11.14 -21.06 -9.03
N GLU A 2 11.89 -20.59 -8.04
CA GLU A 2 11.35 -19.79 -6.95
C GLU A 2 11.07 -18.39 -7.52
N TYR A 3 9.80 -18.12 -7.87
CA TYR A 3 9.39 -16.78 -8.26
C TYR A 3 9.57 -15.89 -7.04
N ASP A 4 10.46 -14.91 -7.13
CA ASP A 4 10.69 -13.90 -6.10
C ASP A 4 9.36 -13.18 -5.82
N LYS A 5 8.64 -13.64 -4.78
CA LYS A 5 7.25 -13.26 -4.52
C LYS A 5 7.23 -11.85 -3.97
N SER A 6 7.04 -10.90 -4.88
CA SER A 6 6.84 -9.51 -4.51
C SER A 6 5.45 -9.30 -3.89
N TYR A 7 5.42 -8.48 -2.85
CA TYR A 7 4.21 -8.00 -2.21
C TYR A 7 4.12 -6.48 -2.38
N TYR A 8 2.90 -5.99 -2.45
CA TYR A 8 2.56 -4.59 -2.54
C TYR A 8 1.83 -4.19 -1.27
N VAL A 9 2.21 -3.05 -0.70
CA VAL A 9 1.42 -2.31 0.29
C VAL A 9 0.80 -1.14 -0.44
N TYR A 10 -0.46 -0.82 -0.18
CA TYR A 10 -1.16 0.24 -0.88
C TYR A 10 -2.07 1.05 0.02
N ILE A 11 -2.38 2.27 -0.40
CA ILE A 11 -3.45 3.10 0.14
C ILE A 11 -4.48 3.35 -0.97
N ILE A 12 -5.76 3.13 -0.67
CA ILE A 12 -6.89 3.46 -1.54
C ILE A 12 -7.77 4.52 -0.88
N LEU A 13 -8.43 5.32 -1.72
CA LEU A 13 -9.53 6.19 -1.34
C LEU A 13 -10.83 5.39 -1.40
N CYS A 14 -11.66 5.46 -0.36
CA CYS A 14 -13.02 4.92 -0.35
C CYS A 14 -14.06 6.04 -0.54
N GLU A 15 -15.28 5.68 -0.95
CA GLU A 15 -16.40 6.61 -1.21
C GLU A 15 -16.70 7.59 -0.07
N ASN A 16 -16.47 7.19 1.18
CA ASN A 16 -16.69 8.03 2.35
C ASN A 16 -15.49 8.93 2.72
N ASN A 17 -14.62 9.25 1.77
CA ASN A 17 -13.36 9.98 1.96
C ASN A 17 -12.41 9.37 3.02
N SER A 18 -12.57 8.08 3.34
CA SER A 18 -11.64 7.36 4.20
C SER A 18 -10.51 6.72 3.40
N TYR A 19 -9.38 6.49 4.07
CA TYR A 19 -8.24 5.78 3.52
C TYR A 19 -8.24 4.34 4.02
N TYR A 20 -8.11 3.39 3.10
CA TYR A 20 -7.86 1.99 3.45
C TYR A 20 -6.45 1.59 3.03
N THR A 21 -5.76 0.90 3.93
CA THR A 21 -4.41 0.38 3.71
C THR A 21 -4.44 -1.13 3.76
N GLY A 22 -3.83 -1.77 2.76
CA GLY A 22 -3.81 -3.22 2.64
C GLY A 22 -2.58 -3.72 1.89
N ILE A 23 -2.47 -5.05 1.81
CA ILE A 23 -1.41 -5.73 1.07
C ILE A 23 -1.94 -6.71 0.02
N THR A 24 -1.17 -6.93 -1.04
CA THR A 24 -1.48 -7.90 -2.09
C THR A 24 -0.22 -8.30 -2.85
N ASN A 25 -0.20 -9.46 -3.50
CA ASN A 25 0.83 -9.80 -4.49
C ASN A 25 0.46 -9.30 -5.91
N ASN A 26 -0.78 -8.83 -6.11
CA ASN A 26 -1.26 -8.32 -7.39
C ASN A 26 -2.28 -7.18 -7.16
N LEU A 27 -1.93 -5.95 -7.54
CA LEU A 27 -2.77 -4.76 -7.34
C LEU A 27 -4.04 -4.81 -8.19
N VAL A 28 -3.93 -5.14 -9.48
CA VAL A 28 -5.08 -5.21 -10.41
C VAL A 28 -6.13 -6.22 -9.93
N ASN A 29 -5.71 -7.46 -9.65
CA ASN A 29 -6.62 -8.51 -9.18
C ASN A 29 -7.26 -8.13 -7.83
N ARG A 30 -6.51 -7.48 -6.94
CA ARG A 30 -7.02 -7.07 -5.63
C ARG A 30 -8.08 -5.98 -5.77
N PHE A 31 -7.87 -4.97 -6.60
CA PHE A 31 -8.85 -3.92 -6.83
C PHE A 31 -10.14 -4.49 -7.45
N ASN A 32 -10.03 -5.34 -8.47
CA ASN A 32 -11.16 -6.02 -9.10
C ASN A 32 -11.98 -6.86 -8.10
N LYS A 33 -11.31 -7.56 -7.16
CA LYS A 33 -12.00 -8.28 -6.09
C LYS A 33 -12.73 -7.33 -5.13
N HIS A 34 -12.11 -6.21 -4.77
CA HIS A 34 -12.72 -5.22 -3.88
C HIS A 34 -13.91 -4.51 -4.54
N SER A 35 -13.81 -4.09 -5.80
CA SER A 35 -14.90 -3.43 -6.54
C SER A 35 -16.11 -4.33 -6.68
N LYS A 36 -15.91 -5.65 -6.86
CA LYS A 36 -16.96 -6.68 -6.90
C LYS A 36 -17.47 -7.12 -5.53
N GLY A 37 -17.07 -6.47 -4.44
CA GLY A 37 -17.51 -6.80 -3.08
C GLY A 37 -16.98 -8.14 -2.54
N ARG A 38 -15.99 -8.75 -3.21
CA ARG A 38 -15.33 -10.03 -2.85
C ARG A 38 -13.98 -9.81 -2.17
N GLY A 39 -13.74 -8.59 -1.68
CA GLY A 39 -12.53 -8.19 -0.97
C GLY A 39 -12.68 -8.24 0.54
N ALA A 40 -11.95 -7.38 1.27
CA ALA A 40 -12.07 -7.26 2.71
C ALA A 40 -13.48 -6.80 3.13
N ASN A 41 -13.96 -7.23 4.32
CA ASN A 41 -15.25 -6.80 4.87
C ASN A 41 -15.40 -5.28 4.86
N TYR A 42 -14.34 -4.54 5.21
CA TYR A 42 -14.35 -3.07 5.19
C TYR A 42 -14.71 -2.50 3.81
N THR A 43 -14.07 -2.98 2.75
CA THR A 43 -14.30 -2.53 1.36
C THR A 43 -15.59 -3.05 0.74
N LYS A 44 -16.21 -4.09 1.32
CA LYS A 44 -17.52 -4.58 0.92
C LYS A 44 -18.62 -3.54 1.24
N PHE A 45 -18.47 -2.79 2.32
CA PHE A 45 -19.40 -1.73 2.74
C PHE A 45 -18.94 -0.32 2.37
N ARG A 46 -17.68 -0.15 1.96
CA ARG A 46 -17.07 1.13 1.57
C ARG A 46 -16.29 0.93 0.28
N LYS A 47 -16.95 1.12 -0.86
CA LYS A 47 -16.33 0.75 -2.14
C LYS A 47 -15.05 1.55 -2.36
N PRO A 48 -13.97 0.90 -2.84
CA PRO A 48 -12.76 1.59 -3.23
C PRO A 48 -13.04 2.43 -4.47
N LEU A 49 -12.58 3.69 -4.48
CA LEU A 49 -12.66 4.57 -5.63
C LEU A 49 -11.39 4.46 -6.49
N LYS A 50 -10.22 4.55 -5.86
CA LYS A 50 -8.92 4.52 -6.57
C LYS A 50 -7.75 4.26 -5.63
N TYR A 51 -6.65 3.76 -6.18
CA TYR A 51 -5.35 3.79 -5.52
C TYR A 51 -4.83 5.22 -5.41
N LEU A 52 -4.35 5.56 -4.22
CA LEU A 52 -3.65 6.83 -3.94
C LEU A 52 -2.13 6.65 -4.01
N SER A 53 -1.61 5.52 -3.53
CA SER A 53 -0.19 5.18 -3.57
C SER A 53 0.03 3.69 -3.31
N ALA A 54 1.15 3.14 -3.77
CA ALA A 54 1.59 1.78 -3.46
C ALA A 54 3.11 1.64 -3.42
N TRP A 55 3.57 0.59 -2.75
CA TRP A 55 4.98 0.25 -2.57
C TRP A 55 5.18 -1.25 -2.73
N LYS A 56 6.20 -1.64 -3.47
CA LYS A 56 6.64 -3.02 -3.69
C LYS A 56 7.73 -3.40 -2.69
N THR A 57 7.63 -4.59 -2.14
CA THR A 57 8.63 -5.22 -1.28
C THR A 57 8.78 -6.69 -1.64
N ASP A 58 9.88 -7.29 -1.23
CA ASP A 58 10.26 -8.67 -1.59
C ASP A 58 9.92 -9.64 -0.44
N SER A 59 9.19 -9.19 0.58
CA SER A 59 8.78 -10.03 1.72
C SER A 59 7.38 -9.67 2.22
N VAL A 60 6.55 -10.69 2.44
CA VAL A 60 5.23 -10.53 3.07
C VAL A 60 5.34 -9.97 4.49
N ASN A 61 6.37 -10.35 5.24
CA ASN A 61 6.58 -9.88 6.62
C ASN A 61 6.90 -8.39 6.64
N ILE A 62 7.70 -7.92 5.68
CA ILE A 62 7.99 -6.50 5.50
C ILE A 62 6.70 -5.77 5.08
N ALA A 63 5.92 -6.33 4.15
CA ALA A 63 4.64 -5.75 3.71
C ALA A 63 3.65 -5.57 4.87
N LEU A 64 3.48 -6.60 5.71
CA LEU A 64 2.62 -6.57 6.90
C LEU A 64 3.11 -5.54 7.93
N SER A 65 4.43 -5.46 8.14
CA SER A 65 5.02 -4.48 9.06
C SER A 65 4.80 -3.04 8.57
N ILE A 66 4.97 -2.79 7.28
CA ILE A 66 4.71 -1.49 6.66
C ILE A 66 3.22 -1.16 6.71
N GLU A 67 2.33 -2.11 6.43
CA GLU A 67 0.88 -1.94 6.53
C GLU A 67 0.49 -1.50 7.95
N HIS A 68 1.02 -2.18 8.97
CA HIS A 68 0.81 -1.82 10.37
C HIS A 68 1.35 -0.42 10.68
N TYR A 69 2.57 -0.09 10.22
CA TYR A 69 3.15 1.23 10.39
C TYR A 69 2.27 2.32 9.78
N ILE A 70 1.85 2.18 8.52
CA ILE A 70 0.96 3.14 7.86
C ILE A 70 -0.36 3.24 8.62
N LYS A 71 -0.95 2.15 9.11
CA LYS A 71 -2.19 2.21 9.90
C LYS A 71 -2.01 3.01 11.19
N SER A 72 -0.86 2.87 11.85
CA SER A 72 -0.56 3.50 13.14
C SER A 72 -0.27 5.01 13.09
N VAL A 73 0.17 5.54 11.94
CA VAL A 73 0.46 6.97 11.81
C VAL A 73 -0.80 7.82 11.60
N ASP A 74 -0.71 9.10 11.93
CA ASP A 74 -1.80 10.06 11.75
C ASP A 74 -2.14 10.31 10.27
N LYS A 75 -3.25 11.03 10.03
CA LYS A 75 -3.72 11.35 8.68
C LYS A 75 -2.73 12.25 7.93
N LYS A 76 -2.02 13.16 8.62
CA LYS A 76 -1.07 14.10 8.01
C LYS A 76 0.11 13.35 7.39
N LEU A 77 0.67 12.38 8.11
CA LEU A 77 1.77 11.57 7.64
C LEU A 77 1.34 10.61 6.53
N LYS A 78 0.11 10.07 6.59
CA LYS A 78 -0.48 9.31 5.46
C LYS A 78 -0.54 10.15 4.19
N THR A 79 -0.99 11.40 4.28
CA THR A 79 -1.05 12.32 3.13
C THR A 79 0.34 12.59 2.54
N ILE A 80 1.36 12.79 3.38
CA ILE A 80 2.75 12.93 2.91
C ILE A 80 3.21 11.71 2.10
N PHE A 81 2.88 10.49 2.56
CA PHE A 81 3.20 9.26 1.82
C PHE A 81 2.40 9.11 0.52
N ILE A 82 1.20 9.67 0.44
CA ILE A 82 0.40 9.69 -0.79
C ILE A 82 1.03 10.66 -1.80
N GLU A 83 1.35 11.88 -1.38
CA GLU A 83 1.87 12.94 -2.25
C GLU A 83 3.30 12.66 -2.73
N ASN A 84 4.14 12.15 -1.83
CA ASN A 84 5.53 11.77 -2.09
C ASN A 84 5.85 10.39 -1.53
N ASN A 85 5.44 9.37 -2.28
CA ASN A 85 5.57 7.97 -1.88
C ASN A 85 7.02 7.49 -1.69
N ARG A 86 8.02 8.19 -2.22
CA ARG A 86 9.44 7.84 -1.98
C ARG A 86 9.83 7.98 -0.51
N LEU A 87 9.14 8.83 0.25
CA LEU A 87 9.45 9.10 1.66
C LEU A 87 9.12 7.94 2.60
N LEU A 88 8.23 7.02 2.21
CA LEU A 88 7.83 5.93 3.12
C LEU A 88 9.04 5.12 3.62
N LYS A 89 9.99 4.80 2.73
CA LYS A 89 11.16 3.97 3.08
C LYS A 89 11.99 4.60 4.20
N SER A 90 12.32 5.89 4.07
CA SER A 90 13.18 6.56 5.06
C SER A 90 12.48 6.71 6.41
N TYR A 91 11.19 7.09 6.40
CA TYR A 91 10.39 7.20 7.62
C TYR A 91 10.21 5.85 8.32
N TYR A 92 9.88 4.80 7.57
CA TYR A 92 9.74 3.46 8.12
C TYR A 92 11.05 2.94 8.72
N ILE A 93 12.18 3.09 8.01
CA ILE A 93 13.49 2.66 8.55
C ILE A 93 13.83 3.43 9.83
N LYS A 94 13.56 4.75 9.89
CA LYS A 94 13.78 5.56 11.09
C LYS A 94 12.95 5.06 12.27
N GLU A 95 11.67 4.77 12.05
CA GLU A 95 10.76 4.23 13.07
C GLU A 95 11.23 2.85 13.56
N MET A 96 11.64 1.96 12.65
CA MET A 96 12.11 0.62 13.02
C MET A 96 13.41 0.66 13.82
N LYS A 97 14.35 1.55 13.48
CA LYS A 97 15.59 1.76 14.25
C LYS A 97 15.32 2.31 15.64
N TYR A 98 14.32 3.19 15.77
CA TYR A 98 13.90 3.71 17.08
C TYR A 98 13.33 2.59 17.97
N LYS A 99 12.54 1.67 17.41
CA LYS A 99 11.92 0.55 18.13
C LYS A 99 12.84 -0.65 18.38
N LYS A 100 13.78 -0.90 17.47
CA LYS A 100 14.70 -2.06 17.48
C LYS A 100 16.08 -1.60 17.06
N LYS A 101 16.99 -1.47 18.03
CA LYS A 101 18.35 -0.95 17.81
C LYS A 101 19.12 -1.72 16.73
N ASP A 102 18.93 -3.05 16.66
CA ASP A 102 19.59 -3.95 15.70
C ASP A 102 18.77 -4.21 14.42
N PHE A 103 17.85 -3.30 14.06
CA PHE A 103 17.04 -3.46 12.86
C PHE A 103 17.91 -3.41 11.58
N ASN A 104 17.91 -4.51 10.82
CA ASN A 104 18.55 -4.56 9.51
C ASN A 104 17.81 -3.64 8.52
N SER A 105 18.43 -2.51 8.18
CA SER A 105 17.88 -1.55 7.23
C SER A 105 18.07 -1.94 5.75
N ASN A 106 18.72 -3.06 5.45
CA ASN A 106 18.84 -3.58 4.09
C ASN A 106 17.53 -4.25 3.65
N ILE A 107 16.50 -3.42 3.45
CA ILE A 107 15.18 -3.84 3.02
C ILE A 107 14.80 -3.21 1.68
N SER A 108 14.10 -4.00 0.88
CA SER A 108 13.54 -3.59 -0.39
C SER A 108 12.15 -2.98 -0.18
N ILE A 109 12.06 -1.66 -0.33
CA ILE A 109 10.82 -0.90 -0.39
C ILE A 109 10.96 0.03 -1.60
N ARG A 110 10.21 -0.25 -2.66
CA ARG A 110 10.23 0.51 -3.91
C ARG A 110 8.88 1.15 -4.12
N SER A 111 8.83 2.47 -4.33
CA SER A 111 7.58 3.12 -4.65
C SER A 111 7.10 2.72 -6.05
N VAL A 112 5.80 2.50 -6.19
CA VAL A 112 5.15 2.38 -7.51
C VAL A 112 5.05 3.78 -8.11
N SER A 113 5.32 3.93 -9.41
CA SER A 113 5.31 5.25 -10.03
C SER A 113 3.89 5.83 -10.09
N LYS A 114 3.78 7.17 -10.12
CA LYS A 114 2.47 7.83 -10.29
C LYS A 114 1.78 7.40 -11.59
N LYS A 115 2.56 7.24 -12.67
CA LYS A 115 2.08 6.76 -13.97
C LYS A 115 1.49 5.36 -13.89
N ASP A 116 2.12 4.44 -13.17
CA ASP A 116 1.62 3.08 -13.01
C ASP A 116 0.34 3.04 -12.14
N ILE A 117 0.28 3.85 -11.09
CA ILE A 117 -0.93 4.00 -10.26
C ILE A 117 -2.09 4.55 -11.10
N GLU A 118 -1.84 5.58 -11.90
CA GLU A 118 -2.84 6.18 -12.79
C GLU A 118 -3.31 5.19 -13.86
N TYR A 119 -2.37 4.46 -14.49
CA TYR A 119 -2.70 3.40 -15.42
C TYR A 119 -3.63 2.36 -14.80
N ILE A 120 -3.30 1.84 -13.61
CA ILE A 120 -4.14 0.86 -12.89
C ILE A 120 -5.51 1.45 -12.59
N ASN A 121 -5.60 2.70 -12.11
CA ASN A 121 -6.88 3.34 -11.82
C ASN A 121 -7.75 3.48 -13.07
N ASN A 122 -7.16 3.86 -14.22
CA ASN A 122 -7.88 4.01 -15.48
C ASN A 122 -8.42 2.68 -16.03
N MET A 123 -7.83 1.53 -15.67
CA MET A 123 -8.38 0.22 -16.02
C MET A 123 -9.76 -0.04 -15.38
N PHE A 124 -10.09 0.63 -14.27
CA PHE A 124 -11.32 0.38 -13.51
C PHE A 124 -12.35 1.52 -13.58
N ASN A 125 -12.00 2.66 -14.18
CA ASN A 125 -12.94 3.77 -14.39
C ASN A 125 -13.69 3.69 -15.73
N ASN A 126 -13.33 2.73 -16.59
CA ASN A 126 -13.91 2.52 -17.92
C ASN A 126 -14.86 1.31 -17.98
N GLU A 127 -15.34 0.83 -16.83
CA GLU A 127 -16.39 -0.21 -16.72
C GLU A 127 -17.73 0.40 -16.28
#